data_AF-A0A363TBH5-F1
#
_entry.id   AF-A0A363TBH5-F1
#
_cell.length_a   1.000
_cell.length_b   1.000
_cell.length_c   1.000
_cell.angle_alpha   90.00
_cell.angle_beta   90.00
_cell.angle_gamma   90.00
#
_symmetry.space_group_name_H-M   'P 1'
#
loop_
_entity.id
_entity.type
_entity.pdbx_description
1 polymer ?
#
loop_
_entity_poly.entity_id
_entity_poly.type
_entity_poly.pdbx_seq_one_letter_code
_entity_poly.pdbx_strand_id
1 'polypeptide(L)'
;MSTKPRIAALLILMIIVMVAACVPIFDQDLQPSNTRTPFAEEFMLTVTARAGLQAGSGDDLATQYAQATALSQDVTAQAETEQAAFAATAEAMLPVLQELPLYGVNPLDGQVAWLHNPFDLDLDGYMQYGYANDYPEILAGDFALAADITWDTKAGSSTCGYYFRSDGNKDKPNQFMVSISRFANGTLTFSALVDGNITNTQAFYPRGKDKSFDWLNGSTNRLVVVARGNLIEFFTNGIKIGQVDITKPPPSTLQLPAFPQMPSDASEAQIAEYQAQVAQYAQIYEQMQSDLLEAQRNYNNDKIATFTDGFLGFMSMSEYGLTKCQFNNAWLFLIGRPPSPTPNLTWTRTPTRTATPTPKAPLATWTPTNTRIPSSTITPLPTDPSGTATSVCATSQAMGTPCP
;
A
#
# COMPACT_ATOMS: atom_id res chain seq x y z
N MET A 1 -59.65 15.49 31.82
CA MET A 1 -58.69 16.05 32.80
C MET A 1 -57.41 15.24 32.73
N SER A 2 -56.35 15.76 32.10
CA SER A 2 -55.02 15.15 32.14
C SER A 2 -53.97 16.26 32.04
N THR A 3 -53.55 16.77 33.20
CA THR A 3 -52.60 17.87 33.39
C THR A 3 -51.16 17.36 33.48
N LYS A 4 -50.72 16.53 32.52
CA LYS A 4 -49.37 15.94 32.54
C LYS A 4 -48.32 16.49 31.56
N PRO A 5 -48.59 17.36 30.54
CA PRO A 5 -47.51 17.81 29.66
C PRO A 5 -46.76 19.07 30.15
N ARG A 6 -47.26 19.78 31.18
CA ARG A 6 -46.67 21.07 31.61
C ARG A 6 -45.50 20.96 32.58
N ILE A 7 -45.35 19.83 33.28
CA ILE A 7 -44.26 19.62 34.26
C ILE A 7 -42.97 19.19 33.55
N ALA A 8 -43.06 18.41 32.47
CA ALA A 8 -41.89 17.98 31.70
C ALA A 8 -41.21 19.16 30.96
N ALA A 9 -42.01 20.10 30.44
CA ALA A 9 -41.47 21.28 29.75
C ALA A 9 -40.74 22.23 30.72
N LEU A 10 -41.20 22.36 31.97
CA LEU A 10 -40.54 23.21 32.97
C LEU A 10 -39.20 22.61 33.44
N LEU A 11 -39.12 21.28 33.54
CA LEU A 11 -37.92 20.57 33.97
C LEU A 11 -36.81 20.60 32.91
N ILE A 12 -37.18 20.51 31.63
CA ILE A 12 -36.24 20.64 30.50
C ILE A 12 -35.73 22.08 30.39
N LEU A 13 -36.58 23.09 30.63
CA LEU A 13 -36.14 24.50 30.61
C LEU A 13 -35.20 24.82 31.79
N MET A 14 -35.41 24.22 32.97
CA MET A 14 -34.52 24.42 34.12
C MET A 14 -33.15 23.75 33.95
N ILE A 15 -33.08 22.61 33.25
CA ILE A 15 -31.83 21.93 32.90
C ILE A 15 -31.06 22.73 31.84
N ILE A 16 -31.74 23.32 30.85
CA ILE A 16 -31.09 24.15 29.82
C ILE A 16 -30.51 25.44 30.42
N VAL A 17 -31.14 26.02 31.46
CA VAL A 17 -30.60 27.21 32.16
C VAL A 17 -29.39 26.88 33.05
N MET A 18 -29.25 25.64 33.56
CA MET A 18 -28.06 25.26 34.34
C MET A 18 -26.82 24.93 33.50
N VAL A 19 -26.95 24.51 32.25
CA VAL A 19 -25.79 24.22 31.38
C VAL A 19 -25.21 25.49 30.73
N ALA A 20 -25.94 26.59 30.73
CA ALA A 20 -25.45 27.90 30.27
C ALA A 20 -24.61 28.67 31.32
N ALA A 21 -24.44 28.13 32.54
CA ALA A 21 -23.68 28.78 33.62
C ALA A 21 -22.22 28.30 33.77
N CYS A 22 -21.77 27.34 32.95
CA CYS A 22 -20.34 27.02 32.81
C CYS A 22 -19.76 27.73 31.59
N VAL A 23 -19.71 29.05 31.68
CA VAL A 23 -18.82 29.90 30.87
C VAL A 23 -17.39 29.63 31.35
N PRO A 24 -16.39 29.45 30.45
CA PRO A 24 -15.00 29.36 30.87
C PRO A 24 -14.59 30.66 31.58
N ILE A 25 -14.11 30.53 32.83
CA ILE A 25 -13.50 31.59 33.63
C ILE A 25 -12.04 31.83 33.12
N PHE A 26 -11.90 32.07 31.82
CA PHE A 26 -10.63 32.47 31.20
C PHE A 26 -10.91 33.57 30.17
N ASP A 27 -11.51 34.65 30.64
CA ASP A 27 -11.41 35.96 30.03
C ASP A 27 -11.54 37.00 31.15
N GLN A 28 -10.61 36.92 32.12
CA GLN A 28 -10.26 38.14 32.83
C GLN A 28 -9.46 38.96 31.84
N ASP A 29 -10.15 39.96 31.32
CA ASP A 29 -9.65 41.23 30.82
C ASP A 29 -8.51 41.70 31.75
N LEU A 30 -7.31 41.14 31.54
CA LEU A 30 -6.06 41.82 31.78
C LEU A 30 -6.08 42.95 30.76
N GLN A 31 -6.84 44.00 31.07
CA GLN A 31 -6.40 45.31 30.69
C GLN A 31 -4.97 45.39 31.21
N PRO A 32 -3.95 45.47 30.34
CA PRO A 32 -2.67 45.94 30.81
C PRO A 32 -3.01 47.26 31.48
N SER A 33 -2.65 47.39 32.75
CA SER A 33 -2.65 48.70 33.37
C SER A 33 -1.70 49.54 32.50
N ASN A 34 -2.25 50.29 31.55
CA ASN A 34 -1.53 51.24 30.70
C ASN A 34 -1.03 52.44 31.52
N THR A 35 -0.94 52.29 32.84
CA THR A 35 -0.15 53.08 33.76
C THR A 35 1.26 52.51 34.00
N ARG A 36 1.71 51.53 33.21
CA ARG A 36 3.15 51.40 32.90
C ARG A 36 3.51 52.37 31.78
N THR A 37 3.49 53.64 32.16
CA THR A 37 4.42 54.70 31.79
C THR A 37 4.94 54.72 30.34
N PRO A 38 4.62 55.77 29.56
CA PRO A 38 5.46 56.21 28.43
C PRO A 38 6.95 56.31 28.82
N PHE A 39 7.20 56.56 30.11
CA PHE A 39 8.50 56.57 30.74
C PHE A 39 9.24 55.20 30.72
N ALA A 40 8.55 54.05 30.78
CA ALA A 40 9.23 52.74 30.74
C ALA A 40 9.61 52.34 29.32
N GLU A 41 8.78 52.70 28.34
CA GLU A 41 9.11 52.57 26.90
C GLU A 41 10.22 53.55 26.50
N GLU A 42 10.16 54.83 26.92
CA GLU A 42 11.24 55.79 26.71
C GLU A 42 12.52 55.35 27.42
N PHE A 43 12.45 54.79 28.64
CA PHE A 43 13.62 54.33 29.36
C PHE A 43 14.26 53.10 28.68
N MET A 44 13.46 52.14 28.23
CA MET A 44 13.95 50.97 27.48
C MET A 44 14.54 51.38 26.12
N LEU A 45 13.90 52.31 25.40
CA LEU A 45 14.45 52.89 24.16
C LEU A 45 15.76 53.64 24.40
N THR A 46 15.86 54.40 25.50
CA THR A 46 17.07 55.17 25.86
C THR A 46 18.22 54.25 26.30
N VAL A 47 17.93 53.17 27.03
CA VAL A 47 18.91 52.16 27.44
C VAL A 47 19.42 51.35 26.24
N THR A 48 18.53 50.96 25.33
CA THR A 48 18.90 50.23 24.10
C THR A 48 19.69 51.13 23.13
N ALA A 49 19.31 52.40 23.01
CA ALA A 49 20.06 53.40 22.24
C ALA A 49 21.44 53.73 22.85
N ARG A 50 21.56 53.78 24.19
CA ARG A 50 22.87 53.92 24.87
C ARG A 50 23.75 52.69 24.68
N ALA A 51 23.18 51.49 24.74
CA ALA A 51 23.94 50.25 24.54
C ALA A 51 24.54 50.16 23.12
N GLY A 52 23.83 50.67 22.10
CA GLY A 52 24.36 50.78 20.74
C GLY A 52 25.46 51.84 20.55
N LEU A 53 25.49 52.89 21.38
CA LEU A 53 26.47 53.98 21.33
C LEU A 53 27.66 53.81 22.30
N GLN A 54 27.52 52.99 23.35
CA GLN A 54 28.50 52.78 24.42
C GLN A 54 28.96 51.34 24.55
N ALA A 55 28.85 50.52 23.50
CA ALA A 55 29.47 49.19 23.42
C ALA A 55 31.01 49.32 23.62
N GLY A 56 31.44 49.37 24.89
CA GLY A 56 32.79 49.73 25.30
C GLY A 56 32.94 50.43 26.65
N SER A 57 31.88 50.93 27.32
CA SER A 57 32.03 51.75 28.55
C SER A 57 31.94 51.00 29.89
N GLY A 58 31.93 49.67 29.92
CA GLY A 58 31.96 48.89 31.17
C GLY A 58 30.66 48.89 31.99
N ASP A 59 29.53 49.28 31.39
CA ASP A 59 28.21 49.18 32.04
C ASP A 59 27.63 47.78 31.75
N ASP A 60 27.85 46.86 32.69
CA ASP A 60 27.42 45.46 32.62
C ASP A 60 25.92 45.32 32.35
N LEU A 61 25.11 46.25 32.87
CA LEU A 61 23.66 46.21 32.70
C LEU A 61 23.26 46.52 31.25
N ALA A 62 23.86 47.53 30.64
CA ALA A 62 23.62 47.87 29.23
C ALA A 62 24.05 46.73 28.29
N THR A 63 25.15 46.05 28.63
CA THR A 63 25.63 44.88 27.89
C THR A 63 24.66 43.70 28.00
N GLN A 64 24.11 43.44 29.20
CA GLN A 64 23.13 42.37 29.41
C GLN A 64 21.81 42.63 28.66
N TYR A 65 21.32 43.87 28.63
CA TYR A 65 20.10 44.19 27.86
C TYR A 65 20.28 44.04 26.35
N ALA A 66 21.43 44.42 25.80
CA ALA A 66 21.74 44.22 24.38
C ALA A 66 21.80 42.71 24.02
N GLN A 67 22.44 41.90 24.87
CA GLN A 67 22.48 40.44 24.70
C GLN A 67 21.08 39.81 24.81
N ALA A 68 20.26 40.22 25.78
CA ALA A 68 18.89 39.73 25.92
C ALA A 68 18.01 40.10 24.72
N THR A 69 18.21 41.29 24.14
CA THR A 69 17.49 41.74 22.94
C THR A 69 17.91 40.93 21.71
N ALA A 70 19.22 40.71 21.53
CA ALA A 70 19.75 39.87 20.45
C ALA A 70 19.25 38.41 20.57
N LEU A 71 19.25 37.85 21.79
CA LEU A 71 18.71 36.51 22.04
C LEU A 71 17.20 36.42 21.77
N SER A 72 16.44 37.45 22.15
CA SER A 72 14.99 37.52 21.87
C SER A 72 14.70 37.57 20.36
N GLN A 73 15.50 38.34 19.61
CA GLN A 73 15.40 38.40 18.15
C GLN A 73 15.77 37.06 17.49
N ASP A 74 16.81 36.38 17.99
CA ASP A 74 17.25 35.08 17.49
C ASP A 74 16.18 33.99 17.77
N VAL A 75 15.61 33.96 18.98
CA VAL A 75 14.49 33.07 19.34
C VAL A 75 13.25 33.34 18.50
N THR A 76 12.94 34.61 18.21
CA THR A 76 11.78 34.99 17.38
C THR A 76 12.00 34.56 15.92
N ALA A 77 13.19 34.83 15.35
CA ALA A 77 13.53 34.40 13.99
C ALA A 77 13.56 32.87 13.85
N GLN A 78 14.03 32.16 14.88
CA GLN A 78 13.98 30.71 14.93
C GLN A 78 12.52 30.21 14.99
N ALA A 79 11.67 30.82 15.82
CA ALA A 79 10.25 30.48 15.90
C ALA A 79 9.50 30.73 14.57
N GLU A 80 9.79 31.81 13.86
CA GLU A 80 9.25 32.09 12.53
C GLU A 80 9.72 31.07 11.49
N THR A 81 10.99 30.67 11.55
CA THR A 81 11.56 29.64 10.68
C THR A 81 10.93 28.27 10.94
N GLU A 82 10.75 27.90 12.20
CA GLU A 82 10.04 26.69 12.62
C GLU A 82 8.58 26.73 12.17
N GLN A 83 7.89 27.86 12.35
CA GLN A 83 6.51 28.05 11.89
C GLN A 83 6.37 27.89 10.37
N ALA A 84 7.30 28.44 9.60
CA ALA A 84 7.33 28.26 8.15
C ALA A 84 7.57 26.79 7.75
N ALA A 85 8.44 26.08 8.47
CA ALA A 85 8.68 24.65 8.25
C ALA A 85 7.44 23.80 8.60
N PHE A 86 6.72 24.13 9.67
CA PHE A 86 5.45 23.50 10.01
C PHE A 86 4.38 23.76 8.94
N ALA A 87 4.25 24.99 8.46
CA ALA A 87 3.30 25.35 7.41
C ALA A 87 3.59 24.59 6.10
N ALA A 88 4.87 24.53 5.67
CA ALA A 88 5.28 23.79 4.48
C ALA A 88 5.01 22.28 4.63
N THR A 89 5.24 21.71 5.82
CA THR A 89 4.95 20.31 6.10
C THR A 89 3.45 20.04 6.05
N ALA A 90 2.63 20.91 6.65
CA ALA A 90 1.18 20.80 6.62
C ALA A 90 0.62 20.91 5.19
N GLU A 91 1.15 21.83 4.37
CA GLU A 91 0.78 21.99 2.97
C GLU A 91 1.13 20.74 2.15
N ALA A 92 2.32 20.17 2.35
CA ALA A 92 2.73 18.93 1.67
C ALA A 92 1.87 17.71 2.05
N MET A 93 1.35 17.67 3.28
CA MET A 93 0.47 16.60 3.76
C MET A 93 -1.00 16.78 3.32
N LEU A 94 -1.42 18.00 2.98
CA LEU A 94 -2.82 18.30 2.69
C LEU A 94 -3.44 17.41 1.59
N PRO A 95 -2.77 17.14 0.44
CA PRO A 95 -3.30 16.24 -0.56
C PRO A 95 -3.55 14.82 -0.02
N VAL A 96 -2.67 14.32 0.85
CA VAL A 96 -2.84 13.02 1.51
C VAL A 96 -4.10 13.01 2.37
N LEU A 97 -4.25 14.01 3.24
CA LEU A 97 -5.40 14.11 4.14
C LEU A 97 -6.73 14.25 3.41
N GLN A 98 -6.73 14.90 2.23
CA GLN A 98 -7.91 15.02 1.36
C GLN A 98 -8.23 13.71 0.61
N GLU A 99 -7.23 12.87 0.35
CA GLU A 99 -7.40 11.60 -0.35
C GLU A 99 -7.95 10.49 0.56
N LEU A 100 -7.54 10.46 1.84
CA LEU A 100 -7.90 9.40 2.82
C LEU A 100 -9.41 9.08 2.91
N PRO A 101 -10.35 10.06 2.89
CA PRO A 101 -11.78 9.77 2.93
C PRO A 101 -12.29 8.89 1.77
N LEU A 102 -11.63 8.91 0.60
CA LEU A 102 -11.97 8.03 -0.53
C LEU A 102 -11.83 6.54 -0.15
N TYR A 103 -10.99 6.25 0.84
CA TYR A 103 -10.66 4.90 1.30
C TYR A 103 -11.34 4.55 2.63
N GLY A 104 -12.25 5.41 3.11
CA GLY A 104 -12.90 5.23 4.40
C GLY A 104 -11.93 5.33 5.59
N VAL A 105 -10.87 6.13 5.45
CA VAL A 105 -9.93 6.48 6.52
C VAL A 105 -10.20 7.91 6.95
N ASN A 106 -10.43 8.11 8.25
CA ASN A 106 -10.59 9.44 8.82
C ASN A 106 -9.20 10.06 9.04
N PRO A 107 -8.90 11.23 8.45
CA PRO A 107 -7.59 11.88 8.63
C PRO A 107 -7.29 12.27 10.09
N LEU A 108 -8.29 12.34 10.97
CA LEU A 108 -8.11 12.63 12.39
C LEU A 108 -7.72 11.41 13.23
N ASP A 109 -7.82 10.20 12.68
CA ASP A 109 -7.56 8.95 13.41
C ASP A 109 -6.09 8.52 13.29
N GLY A 110 -5.18 9.40 12.85
CA GLY A 110 -3.81 9.02 12.55
C GLY A 110 -2.89 10.18 12.18
N GLN A 111 -1.78 9.84 11.52
CA GLN A 111 -0.79 10.81 11.05
C GLN A 111 -0.09 10.33 9.77
N VAL A 112 0.35 11.27 8.94
CA VAL A 112 1.27 10.97 7.82
C VAL A 112 2.63 10.61 8.40
N ALA A 113 3.08 9.38 8.13
CA ALA A 113 4.37 8.87 8.58
C ALA A 113 5.50 9.35 7.66
N TRP A 114 5.29 9.27 6.35
CA TRP A 114 6.24 9.75 5.36
C TRP A 114 5.56 10.08 4.04
N LEU A 115 6.24 10.92 3.28
CA LEU A 115 6.00 11.25 1.88
C LEU A 115 7.28 10.86 1.13
N HIS A 116 7.16 9.97 0.15
CA HIS A 116 8.32 9.44 -0.55
C HIS A 116 8.64 10.27 -1.78
N ASN A 117 9.93 10.48 -2.03
CA ASN A 117 10.38 11.05 -3.29
C ASN A 117 10.13 10.06 -4.44
N PRO A 118 9.88 10.52 -5.67
CA PRO A 118 9.84 9.65 -6.83
C PRO A 118 11.07 8.75 -6.96
N PHE A 119 10.87 7.48 -7.31
CA PHE A 119 11.96 6.55 -7.58
C PHE A 119 11.54 5.43 -8.53
N ASP A 120 12.53 4.75 -9.12
CA ASP A 120 12.35 3.64 -10.06
C ASP A 120 12.91 2.33 -9.48
N LEU A 121 12.17 1.23 -9.63
CA LEU A 121 12.69 -0.13 -9.56
C LEU A 121 12.85 -0.68 -10.98
N ASP A 122 14.09 -0.99 -11.34
CA ASP A 122 14.45 -1.55 -12.64
C ASP A 122 15.05 -2.95 -12.45
N LEU A 123 14.43 -3.95 -13.08
CA LEU A 123 14.81 -5.35 -13.02
C LEU A 123 15.01 -5.87 -14.44
N ASP A 124 16.14 -6.52 -14.69
CA ASP A 124 16.42 -7.20 -15.94
C ASP A 124 16.90 -8.64 -15.68
N GLY A 125 15.97 -9.58 -15.85
CA GLY A 125 16.27 -10.99 -15.69
C GLY A 125 15.03 -11.85 -15.49
N TYR A 126 15.29 -13.13 -15.26
CA TYR A 126 14.26 -14.14 -14.99
C TYR A 126 14.02 -14.27 -13.49
N MET A 127 12.77 -14.19 -13.05
CA MET A 127 12.32 -14.36 -11.66
C MET A 127 13.10 -13.50 -10.65
N GLN A 128 13.34 -12.23 -11.00
CA GLN A 128 14.02 -11.28 -10.12
C GLN A 128 13.03 -10.52 -9.24
N TYR A 129 13.44 -10.23 -8.00
CA TYR A 129 12.70 -9.36 -7.09
C TYR A 129 13.54 -8.13 -6.76
N GLY A 130 12.88 -6.98 -6.77
CA GLY A 130 13.41 -5.70 -6.30
C GLY A 130 12.59 -5.21 -5.11
N TYR A 131 13.28 -4.62 -4.13
CA TYR A 131 12.66 -4.01 -2.96
C TYR A 131 13.26 -2.63 -2.74
N ALA A 132 12.43 -1.67 -2.32
CA ALA A 132 12.85 -0.35 -1.88
C ALA A 132 12.09 0.08 -0.63
N ASN A 133 12.80 0.73 0.29
CA ASN A 133 12.23 1.37 1.46
C ASN A 133 13.26 2.39 1.98
N ASP A 134 12.97 3.67 1.83
CA ASP A 134 13.82 4.76 2.32
C ASP A 134 13.63 5.03 3.83
N TYR A 135 12.61 4.44 4.45
CA TYR A 135 12.23 4.62 5.86
C TYR A 135 12.15 3.27 6.62
N PRO A 136 13.24 2.48 6.67
CA PRO A 136 13.24 1.16 7.31
C PRO A 136 12.95 1.22 8.82
N GLU A 137 13.13 2.37 9.47
CA GLU A 137 12.81 2.56 10.89
C GLU A 137 11.30 2.62 11.19
N ILE A 138 10.45 2.78 10.16
CA ILE A 138 9.00 2.89 10.33
C ILE A 138 8.35 1.52 10.16
N LEU A 139 7.84 0.99 11.26
CA LEU A 139 6.98 -0.19 11.29
C LEU A 139 5.51 0.22 11.38
N ALA A 140 4.66 -0.48 10.62
CA ALA A 140 3.21 -0.23 10.63
C ALA A 140 2.41 -1.52 10.78
N GLY A 141 1.34 -1.42 11.59
CA GLY A 141 0.31 -2.44 11.69
C GLY A 141 -0.94 -2.02 10.93
N ASP A 142 -1.60 -0.98 11.43
CA ASP A 142 -2.76 -0.36 10.77
C ASP A 142 -2.31 0.90 10.01
N PHE A 143 -2.60 0.95 8.72
CA PHE A 143 -2.10 2.00 7.84
C PHE A 143 -2.92 2.14 6.56
N ALA A 144 -2.71 3.27 5.88
CA ALA A 144 -2.99 3.44 4.47
C ALA A 144 -1.68 3.75 3.74
N LEU A 145 -1.37 3.00 2.68
CA LEU A 145 -0.17 3.15 1.84
C LEU A 145 -0.62 3.35 0.40
N ALA A 146 -0.11 4.40 -0.24
CA ALA A 146 -0.49 4.75 -1.60
C ALA A 146 0.72 5.12 -2.45
N ALA A 147 0.63 4.90 -3.76
CA ALA A 147 1.55 5.41 -4.76
C ALA A 147 0.90 5.44 -6.14
N ASP A 148 1.37 6.36 -6.98
CA ASP A 148 1.15 6.32 -8.42
C ASP A 148 2.20 5.40 -9.01
N ILE A 149 1.76 4.31 -9.62
CA ILE A 149 2.64 3.30 -10.19
C ILE A 149 2.53 3.37 -11.71
N THR A 150 3.63 3.74 -12.36
CA THR A 150 3.82 3.63 -13.81
C THR A 150 4.68 2.41 -14.08
N TRP A 151 4.33 1.58 -15.07
CA TRP A 151 5.14 0.43 -15.42
C TRP A 151 5.47 0.34 -16.90
N ASP A 152 6.60 -0.28 -17.18
CA ASP A 152 6.97 -0.75 -18.51
C ASP A 152 7.60 -2.13 -18.37
N THR A 153 6.88 -3.18 -18.78
CA THR A 153 7.32 -4.57 -18.59
C THR A 153 7.32 -5.32 -19.90
N LYS A 154 8.29 -6.22 -20.07
CA LYS A 154 8.31 -7.17 -21.19
C LYS A 154 7.28 -8.27 -21.01
N ALA A 155 7.26 -8.90 -19.83
CA ALA A 155 6.31 -9.93 -19.48
C ALA A 155 5.02 -9.33 -18.90
N GLY A 156 3.86 -9.83 -19.30
CA GLY A 156 2.57 -9.38 -18.76
C GLY A 156 2.37 -9.73 -17.28
N SER A 157 3.06 -10.76 -16.79
CA SER A 157 2.98 -11.19 -15.38
C SER A 157 3.98 -10.50 -14.46
N SER A 158 4.95 -9.74 -15.00
CA SER A 158 5.81 -8.89 -14.17
C SER A 158 4.96 -7.90 -13.38
N THR A 159 5.34 -7.65 -12.13
CA THR A 159 4.50 -6.91 -11.18
C THR A 159 5.22 -5.75 -10.51
N CYS A 160 4.43 -4.77 -10.08
CA CYS A 160 4.83 -3.64 -9.26
C CYS A 160 3.88 -3.56 -8.06
N GLY A 161 4.35 -3.16 -6.87
CA GLY A 161 3.45 -3.01 -5.73
C GLY A 161 4.17 -2.82 -4.41
N TYR A 162 3.62 -3.42 -3.35
CA TYR A 162 4.09 -3.26 -1.98
C TYR A 162 4.31 -4.61 -1.30
N TYR A 163 5.27 -4.61 -0.39
CA TYR A 163 5.35 -5.59 0.69
C TYR A 163 5.04 -4.86 2.01
N PHE A 164 4.42 -5.55 2.96
CA PHE A 164 4.06 -4.94 4.24
C PHE A 164 3.87 -5.98 5.34
N ARG A 165 3.94 -5.50 6.59
CA ARG A 165 4.00 -6.34 7.80
C ARG A 165 5.05 -7.45 7.66
N SER A 166 6.19 -7.09 7.08
CA SER A 166 7.32 -7.98 6.85
C SER A 166 8.19 -8.07 8.10
N ASP A 167 8.76 -9.24 8.35
CA ASP A 167 9.80 -9.44 9.37
C ASP A 167 11.20 -9.01 8.90
N GLY A 168 11.33 -8.62 7.62
CA GLY A 168 12.60 -8.19 7.02
C GLY A 168 13.55 -9.34 6.69
N ASN A 169 13.14 -10.60 6.86
CA ASN A 169 13.95 -11.76 6.51
C ASN A 169 13.97 -11.97 4.99
N LYS A 170 15.12 -11.76 4.36
CA LYS A 170 15.26 -11.85 2.90
C LYS A 170 15.21 -13.29 2.36
N ASP A 171 15.61 -14.26 3.17
CA ASP A 171 15.73 -15.66 2.72
C ASP A 171 14.44 -16.44 2.97
N LYS A 172 13.74 -16.12 4.06
CA LYS A 172 12.50 -16.77 4.49
C LYS A 172 11.52 -15.72 5.02
N PRO A 173 11.01 -14.85 4.15
CA PRO A 173 10.17 -13.73 4.59
C PRO A 173 8.88 -14.23 5.21
N ASN A 174 8.52 -13.61 6.33
CA ASN A 174 7.15 -13.57 6.83
C ASN A 174 6.57 -12.22 6.45
N GLN A 175 5.73 -12.16 5.42
CA GLN A 175 5.22 -10.89 4.92
C GLN A 175 3.93 -11.02 4.11
N PHE A 176 3.21 -9.91 3.99
CA PHE A 176 2.19 -9.74 2.96
C PHE A 176 2.76 -9.00 1.76
N MET A 177 2.23 -9.32 0.60
CA MET A 177 2.54 -8.66 -0.66
C MET A 177 1.24 -8.33 -1.37
N VAL A 178 1.21 -7.18 -2.03
CA VAL A 178 0.19 -6.86 -3.01
C VAL A 178 0.85 -6.24 -4.22
N SER A 179 0.51 -6.74 -5.38
CA SER A 179 1.10 -6.27 -6.62
C SER A 179 0.07 -6.18 -7.74
N ILE A 180 0.35 -5.31 -8.69
CA ILE A 180 -0.43 -5.13 -9.91
C ILE A 180 0.42 -5.49 -11.12
N SER A 181 -0.23 -6.08 -12.13
CA SER A 181 0.40 -6.54 -13.36
C SER A 181 -0.49 -6.25 -14.56
N ARG A 182 0.10 -6.37 -15.77
CA ARG A 182 -0.62 -6.18 -17.03
C ARG A 182 -1.45 -7.40 -17.44
N PHE A 183 -1.32 -8.49 -16.71
CA PHE A 183 -1.94 -9.76 -17.04
C PHE A 183 -3.46 -9.61 -17.14
N ALA A 184 -4.02 -10.13 -18.23
CA ALA A 184 -5.45 -10.29 -18.47
C ALA A 184 -6.30 -9.02 -18.21
N ASN A 185 -5.88 -7.92 -18.82
CA ASN A 185 -6.46 -6.58 -18.68
C ASN A 185 -6.27 -5.94 -17.30
N GLY A 186 -5.21 -6.33 -16.60
CA GLY A 186 -4.91 -5.87 -15.26
C GLY A 186 -5.28 -6.89 -14.21
N THR A 187 -4.30 -7.30 -13.42
CA THR A 187 -4.50 -8.17 -12.26
C THR A 187 -3.90 -7.51 -11.04
N LEU A 188 -4.61 -7.56 -9.92
CA LEU A 188 -4.10 -7.26 -8.59
C LEU A 188 -4.01 -8.57 -7.82
N THR A 189 -2.82 -8.92 -7.35
CA THR A 189 -2.57 -10.15 -6.59
C THR A 189 -2.18 -9.79 -5.17
N PHE A 190 -2.90 -10.35 -4.21
CA PHE A 190 -2.49 -10.42 -2.81
C PHE A 190 -1.82 -11.77 -2.56
N SER A 191 -0.68 -11.77 -1.88
CA SER A 191 -0.01 -12.99 -1.43
C SER A 191 0.48 -12.86 0.02
N ALA A 192 0.47 -13.96 0.75
CA ALA A 192 1.06 -14.05 2.08
C ALA A 192 2.14 -15.12 2.11
N LEU A 193 3.32 -14.78 2.63
CA LEU A 193 4.44 -15.69 2.79
C LEU A 193 4.66 -15.99 4.28
N VAL A 194 4.82 -17.28 4.61
CA VAL A 194 5.30 -17.75 5.93
C VAL A 194 6.56 -18.57 5.71
N ASP A 195 7.66 -18.14 6.32
CA ASP A 195 9.01 -18.68 6.10
C ASP A 195 9.36 -18.79 4.60
N GLY A 196 8.96 -17.80 3.80
CA GLY A 196 9.15 -17.77 2.35
C GLY A 196 8.22 -18.66 1.53
N ASN A 197 7.31 -19.42 2.15
CA ASN A 197 6.34 -20.26 1.43
C ASN A 197 5.01 -19.52 1.29
N ILE A 198 4.35 -19.66 0.14
CA ILE A 198 3.03 -19.05 -0.06
C ILE A 198 1.99 -19.76 0.79
N THR A 199 1.25 -19.00 1.59
CA THR A 199 0.22 -19.52 2.51
C THR A 199 -1.15 -18.95 2.23
N ASN A 200 -1.22 -17.82 1.51
CA ASN A 200 -2.45 -17.25 1.00
C ASN A 200 -2.16 -16.55 -0.33
N THR A 201 -3.10 -16.65 -1.26
CA THR A 201 -3.05 -15.93 -2.53
C THR A 201 -4.46 -15.64 -3.01
N GLN A 202 -4.69 -14.41 -3.48
CA GLN A 202 -5.97 -13.98 -4.04
C GLN A 202 -5.72 -13.03 -5.19
N ALA A 203 -6.42 -13.26 -6.30
CA ALA A 203 -6.36 -12.40 -7.47
C ALA A 203 -7.67 -11.62 -7.62
N PHE A 204 -7.53 -10.36 -8.01
CA PHE A 204 -8.60 -9.45 -8.34
C PHE A 204 -8.34 -8.84 -9.71
N TYR A 205 -9.39 -8.43 -10.41
CA TYR A 205 -9.30 -7.86 -11.76
C TYR A 205 -9.84 -6.43 -11.74
N PRO A 206 -8.96 -5.42 -11.52
CA PRO A 206 -9.37 -4.03 -11.33
C PRO A 206 -10.33 -3.52 -12.41
N ARG A 207 -10.06 -3.83 -13.68
CA ARG A 207 -10.86 -3.39 -14.83
C ARG A 207 -12.33 -3.80 -14.77
N GLY A 208 -12.66 -4.84 -14.01
CA GLY A 208 -14.04 -5.24 -13.72
C GLY A 208 -14.83 -4.13 -13.03
N LYS A 209 -14.21 -3.42 -12.07
CA LYS A 209 -14.82 -2.40 -11.21
C LYS A 209 -14.34 -0.99 -11.54
N ASP A 210 -13.04 -0.79 -11.65
CA ASP A 210 -12.39 0.47 -11.99
C ASP A 210 -12.20 0.58 -13.51
N LYS A 211 -13.07 1.36 -14.16
CA LYS A 211 -13.01 1.63 -15.60
C LYS A 211 -11.95 2.67 -15.99
N SER A 212 -11.25 3.25 -15.03
CA SER A 212 -10.09 4.10 -15.28
C SER A 212 -8.77 3.31 -15.23
N PHE A 213 -8.77 2.10 -14.65
CA PHE A 213 -7.58 1.26 -14.60
C PHE A 213 -7.06 0.92 -15.99
N ASP A 214 -5.82 1.30 -16.29
CA ASP A 214 -5.18 1.04 -17.57
C ASP A 214 -3.98 0.11 -17.39
N TRP A 215 -4.03 -1.07 -18.03
CA TRP A 215 -3.04 -2.13 -17.89
C TRP A 215 -1.90 -2.05 -18.93
N LEU A 216 -1.91 -1.07 -19.83
CA LEU A 216 -0.90 -0.95 -20.88
C LEU A 216 0.44 -0.46 -20.31
N ASN A 217 1.54 -0.67 -21.06
CA ASN A 217 2.83 -0.10 -20.69
C ASN A 217 2.79 1.43 -20.81
N GLY A 218 3.51 2.11 -19.90
CA GLY A 218 3.55 3.57 -19.79
C GLY A 218 2.35 4.18 -19.07
N SER A 219 1.34 3.38 -18.73
CA SER A 219 0.16 3.84 -18.00
C SER A 219 0.45 3.96 -16.51
N THR A 220 -0.13 4.98 -15.88
CA THR A 220 0.00 5.25 -14.44
C THR A 220 -1.31 4.95 -13.74
N ASN A 221 -1.26 4.16 -12.67
CA ASN A 221 -2.41 3.86 -11.84
C ASN A 221 -2.10 4.15 -10.37
N ARG A 222 -3.06 4.75 -9.66
CA ARG A 222 -3.00 4.91 -8.21
C ARG A 222 -3.31 3.57 -7.56
N LEU A 223 -2.37 2.96 -6.84
CA LEU A 223 -2.62 1.78 -6.01
C LEU A 223 -2.66 2.21 -4.54
N VAL A 224 -3.69 1.79 -3.80
CA VAL A 224 -3.79 2.05 -2.36
C VAL A 224 -4.14 0.78 -1.61
N VAL A 225 -3.44 0.57 -0.48
CA VAL A 225 -3.69 -0.50 0.49
C VAL A 225 -4.10 0.13 1.79
N VAL A 226 -5.25 -0.29 2.33
CA VAL A 226 -5.66 0.05 3.70
C VAL A 226 -5.68 -1.22 4.53
N ALA A 227 -4.82 -1.29 5.54
CA ALA A 227 -4.74 -2.40 6.48
C ALA A 227 -5.32 -1.95 7.84
N ARG A 228 -6.32 -2.68 8.34
CA ARG A 228 -6.98 -2.46 9.64
C ARG A 228 -7.17 -3.78 10.37
N GLY A 229 -6.34 -4.06 11.37
CA GLY A 229 -6.29 -5.34 12.05
C GLY A 229 -6.08 -6.47 11.03
N ASN A 230 -7.08 -7.35 10.89
CA ASN A 230 -7.03 -8.49 9.99
C ASN A 230 -7.59 -8.22 8.58
N LEU A 231 -8.24 -7.06 8.38
CA LEU A 231 -8.85 -6.71 7.11
C LEU A 231 -7.90 -5.84 6.30
N ILE A 232 -7.60 -6.28 5.09
CA ILE A 232 -6.80 -5.54 4.11
C ILE A 232 -7.69 -5.21 2.93
N GLU A 233 -7.78 -3.95 2.56
CA GLU A 233 -8.59 -3.46 1.44
C GLU A 233 -7.68 -2.87 0.36
N PHE A 234 -8.05 -3.12 -0.89
CA PHE A 234 -7.29 -2.66 -2.05
C PHE A 234 -8.13 -1.73 -2.91
N PHE A 235 -7.51 -0.63 -3.33
CA PHE A 235 -8.13 0.36 -4.19
C PHE A 235 -7.24 0.65 -5.38
N THR A 236 -7.86 0.91 -6.52
CA THR A 236 -7.19 1.52 -7.67
C THR A 236 -7.92 2.77 -8.09
N ASN A 237 -7.19 3.87 -8.33
CA ASN A 237 -7.74 5.13 -8.81
C ASN A 237 -8.98 5.62 -8.00
N GLY A 238 -8.94 5.45 -6.67
CA GLY A 238 -10.04 5.83 -5.78
C GLY A 238 -11.18 4.80 -5.65
N ILE A 239 -11.15 3.69 -6.39
CA ILE A 239 -12.20 2.67 -6.43
C ILE A 239 -11.78 1.40 -5.69
N LYS A 240 -12.62 0.92 -4.76
CA LYS A 240 -12.38 -0.33 -4.03
C LYS A 240 -12.46 -1.54 -4.96
N ILE A 241 -11.35 -2.26 -5.10
CA ILE A 241 -11.22 -3.44 -5.95
C ILE A 241 -11.59 -4.71 -5.18
N GLY A 242 -11.06 -4.85 -3.97
CA GLY A 242 -11.19 -6.08 -3.20
C GLY A 242 -10.83 -5.89 -1.74
N GLN A 243 -10.98 -6.97 -0.98
CA GLN A 243 -10.53 -7.04 0.40
C GLN A 243 -10.15 -8.49 0.73
N VAL A 244 -9.25 -8.64 1.70
CA VAL A 244 -8.81 -9.92 2.24
C VAL A 244 -8.92 -9.85 3.76
N ASP A 245 -9.56 -10.85 4.36
CA ASP A 245 -9.44 -11.13 5.79
C ASP A 245 -8.35 -12.19 5.96
N ILE A 246 -7.21 -11.80 6.55
CA ILE A 246 -6.02 -12.65 6.67
C ILE A 246 -6.23 -13.87 7.58
N THR A 247 -7.32 -13.91 8.35
CA THR A 247 -7.67 -15.07 9.18
C THR A 247 -8.39 -16.17 8.40
N LYS A 248 -8.85 -15.86 7.18
CA LYS A 248 -9.57 -16.81 6.34
C LYS A 248 -8.61 -17.66 5.50
N PRO A 249 -9.00 -18.91 5.19
CA PRO A 249 -8.23 -19.73 4.26
C PRO A 249 -8.13 -19.06 2.88
N PRO A 250 -7.14 -19.46 2.07
CA PRO A 250 -7.12 -19.13 0.65
C PRO A 250 -8.44 -19.56 -0.03
N PRO A 251 -8.85 -18.91 -1.12
CA PRO A 251 -10.08 -19.27 -1.81
C PRO A 251 -10.02 -20.72 -2.32
N SER A 252 -11.17 -21.39 -2.40
CA SER A 252 -11.23 -22.76 -2.91
C SER A 252 -10.93 -22.87 -4.41
N THR A 253 -11.15 -21.77 -5.14
CA THR A 253 -11.01 -21.68 -6.59
C THR A 253 -10.42 -20.33 -6.97
N LEU A 254 -9.66 -20.30 -8.06
CA LEU A 254 -9.24 -19.04 -8.66
C LEU A 254 -10.43 -18.32 -9.31
N GLN A 255 -10.52 -17.01 -9.08
CA GLN A 255 -11.28 -16.17 -9.99
C GLN A 255 -10.49 -16.07 -11.28
N LEU A 256 -11.11 -16.43 -12.41
CA LEU A 256 -10.48 -16.36 -13.71
C LEU A 256 -10.69 -14.98 -14.35
N PRO A 257 -9.68 -14.42 -15.03
CA PRO A 257 -9.90 -13.28 -15.90
C PRO A 257 -10.69 -13.70 -17.13
N ALA A 258 -11.28 -12.73 -17.83
CA ALA A 258 -11.83 -12.97 -19.16
C ALA A 258 -10.75 -13.54 -20.09
N PHE A 259 -11.08 -14.63 -20.78
CA PHE A 259 -10.21 -15.21 -21.78
C PHE A 259 -10.01 -14.22 -22.95
N PRO A 260 -8.80 -14.09 -23.52
CA PRO A 260 -8.57 -13.24 -24.69
C PRO A 260 -9.58 -13.56 -25.81
N GLN A 261 -10.13 -12.53 -26.43
CA GLN A 261 -11.08 -12.69 -27.54
C GLN A 261 -10.37 -12.31 -28.84
N MET A 262 -10.42 -13.19 -29.85
CA MET A 262 -9.92 -12.87 -31.18
C MET A 262 -10.91 -11.94 -31.90
N PRO A 263 -10.46 -10.81 -32.48
CA PRO A 263 -11.32 -9.97 -33.31
C PRO A 263 -11.89 -10.76 -34.52
N SER A 264 -13.14 -10.47 -34.90
CA SER A 264 -13.82 -11.17 -36.01
C SER A 264 -13.18 -10.95 -37.38
N ASP A 265 -12.44 -9.85 -37.52
CA ASP A 265 -11.79 -9.36 -38.75
C ASP A 265 -10.27 -9.21 -38.54
N ALA A 266 -9.68 -10.08 -37.70
CA ALA A 266 -8.28 -10.01 -37.34
C ALA A 266 -7.34 -10.16 -38.55
N SER A 267 -6.44 -9.19 -38.71
CA SER A 267 -5.28 -9.29 -39.59
C SER A 267 -4.31 -10.39 -39.13
N GLU A 268 -3.41 -10.84 -40.02
CA GLU A 268 -2.40 -11.86 -39.69
C GLU A 268 -1.53 -11.45 -38.48
N ALA A 269 -1.17 -10.17 -38.37
CA ALA A 269 -0.45 -9.64 -37.21
C ALA A 269 -1.27 -9.76 -35.91
N GLN A 270 -2.57 -9.45 -35.95
CA GLN A 270 -3.46 -9.58 -34.79
C GLN A 270 -3.69 -11.05 -34.40
N ILE A 271 -3.70 -11.97 -35.38
CA ILE A 271 -3.78 -13.41 -35.10
C ILE A 271 -2.53 -13.88 -34.36
N ALA A 272 -1.34 -13.48 -34.81
CA ALA A 272 -0.08 -13.82 -34.15
C ALA A 272 -0.02 -13.24 -32.71
N GLU A 273 -0.47 -12.00 -32.53
CA GLU A 273 -0.57 -11.38 -31.21
C GLU A 273 -1.56 -12.12 -30.29
N TYR A 274 -2.75 -12.44 -30.79
CA TYR A 274 -3.75 -13.22 -30.07
C TYR A 274 -3.20 -14.58 -29.63
N GLN A 275 -2.49 -15.30 -30.51
CA GLN A 275 -1.85 -16.58 -30.18
C GLN A 275 -0.81 -16.42 -29.06
N ALA A 276 -0.01 -15.35 -29.10
CA ALA A 276 0.94 -15.04 -28.03
C ALA A 276 0.23 -14.74 -26.70
N GLN A 277 -0.88 -13.99 -26.73
CA GLN A 277 -1.69 -13.69 -25.55
C GLN A 277 -2.34 -14.96 -24.95
N VAL A 278 -2.85 -15.86 -25.79
CA VAL A 278 -3.42 -17.14 -25.35
C VAL A 278 -2.35 -18.03 -24.69
N ALA A 279 -1.16 -18.10 -25.28
CA ALA A 279 -0.05 -18.86 -24.69
C ALA A 279 0.37 -18.30 -23.32
N GLN A 280 0.50 -16.98 -23.20
CA GLN A 280 0.78 -16.33 -21.92
C GLN A 280 -0.35 -16.56 -20.91
N TYR A 281 -1.61 -16.50 -21.35
CA TYR A 281 -2.77 -16.77 -20.50
C TYR A 281 -2.72 -18.16 -19.89
N ALA A 282 -2.45 -19.18 -20.69
CA ALA A 282 -2.36 -20.56 -20.20
C ALA A 282 -1.23 -20.72 -19.16
N GLN A 283 -0.03 -20.20 -19.46
CA GLN A 283 1.12 -20.31 -18.57
C GLN A 283 0.86 -19.62 -17.22
N ILE A 284 0.35 -18.39 -17.24
CA ILE A 284 0.09 -17.63 -16.01
C ILE A 284 -1.05 -18.27 -15.21
N TYR A 285 -2.07 -18.79 -15.89
CA TYR A 285 -3.14 -19.51 -15.22
C TYR A 285 -2.63 -20.78 -14.51
N GLU A 286 -1.79 -21.56 -15.17
CA GLU A 286 -1.15 -22.74 -14.55
C GLU A 286 -0.32 -22.37 -13.33
N GLN A 287 0.47 -21.28 -13.40
CA GLN A 287 1.23 -20.77 -12.26
C GLN A 287 0.30 -20.36 -11.11
N MET A 288 -0.72 -19.54 -11.38
CA MET A 288 -1.68 -19.13 -10.35
C MET A 288 -2.38 -20.33 -9.70
N GLN A 289 -2.68 -21.37 -10.48
CA GLN A 289 -3.32 -22.59 -9.97
C GLN A 289 -2.36 -23.38 -9.09
N SER A 290 -1.08 -23.45 -9.46
CA SER A 290 -0.02 -24.03 -8.64
C SER A 290 0.14 -23.26 -7.32
N ASP A 291 0.22 -21.94 -7.38
CA ASP A 291 0.35 -21.06 -6.21
C ASP A 291 -0.84 -21.20 -5.25
N LEU A 292 -2.06 -21.30 -5.78
CA LEU A 292 -3.25 -21.51 -4.95
C LEU A 292 -3.23 -22.88 -4.26
N LEU A 293 -2.86 -23.95 -4.99
CA LEU A 293 -2.77 -25.28 -4.42
C LEU A 293 -1.67 -25.37 -3.34
N GLU A 294 -0.55 -24.69 -3.56
CA GLU A 294 0.50 -24.56 -2.55
C GLU A 294 0.01 -23.79 -1.32
N ALA A 295 -0.63 -22.65 -1.51
CA ALA A 295 -1.21 -21.85 -0.43
C ALA A 295 -2.21 -22.66 0.40
N GLN A 296 -3.12 -23.38 -0.25
CA GLN A 296 -4.08 -24.27 0.43
C GLN A 296 -3.37 -25.37 1.21
N ARG A 297 -2.34 -26.00 0.63
CA ARG A 297 -1.55 -27.04 1.30
C ARG A 297 -0.84 -26.49 2.54
N ASN A 298 -0.21 -25.32 2.42
CA ASN A 298 0.52 -24.70 3.52
C ASN A 298 -0.43 -24.23 4.63
N TYR A 299 -1.56 -23.62 4.28
CA TYR A 299 -2.60 -23.25 5.24
C TYR A 299 -3.13 -24.47 6.01
N ASN A 300 -3.40 -25.58 5.33
CA ASN A 300 -3.88 -26.83 5.95
C ASN A 300 -2.82 -27.53 6.81
N ASN A 301 -1.54 -27.13 6.71
CA ASN A 301 -0.44 -27.57 7.55
C ASN A 301 -0.09 -26.53 8.64
N ASP A 302 -1.10 -25.79 9.10
CA ASP A 302 -1.01 -24.79 10.17
C ASP A 302 -0.06 -23.60 9.90
N LYS A 303 0.32 -23.35 8.65
CA LYS A 303 1.05 -22.12 8.27
C LYS A 303 0.06 -21.01 7.96
N ILE A 304 -0.42 -20.34 9.00
CA ILE A 304 -1.37 -19.22 8.87
C ILE A 304 -0.62 -17.88 9.01
N ALA A 305 -0.73 -17.02 8.00
CA ALA A 305 -0.12 -15.70 8.01
C ALA A 305 -0.97 -14.69 8.81
N THR A 306 -0.64 -14.49 10.09
CA THR A 306 -1.33 -13.52 10.98
C THR A 306 -0.40 -12.41 11.45
N PHE A 307 0.27 -11.73 10.51
CA PHE A 307 1.18 -10.64 10.84
C PHE A 307 0.39 -9.38 11.21
N THR A 308 0.67 -8.80 12.38
CA THR A 308 -0.04 -7.63 12.90
C THR A 308 0.67 -6.32 12.61
N ASP A 309 2.00 -6.35 12.49
CA ASP A 309 2.87 -5.22 12.21
C ASP A 309 4.18 -5.69 11.54
N GLY A 310 4.98 -4.75 11.05
CA GLY A 310 6.30 -5.04 10.48
C GLY A 310 6.78 -3.98 9.50
N PHE A 311 7.86 -4.29 8.80
CA PHE A 311 8.41 -3.47 7.74
C PHE A 311 7.42 -3.42 6.57
N LEU A 312 7.45 -2.31 5.84
CA LEU A 312 6.73 -2.15 4.59
C LEU A 312 7.55 -1.35 3.60
N GLY A 313 7.21 -1.45 2.33
CA GLY A 313 7.84 -0.69 1.29
C GLY A 313 7.34 -1.11 -0.07
N PHE A 314 8.15 -0.82 -1.07
CA PHE A 314 7.83 -1.07 -2.47
C PHE A 314 8.52 -2.33 -2.95
N MET A 315 7.87 -3.02 -3.86
CA MET A 315 8.44 -4.19 -4.52
C MET A 315 8.15 -4.20 -6.01
N SER A 316 8.99 -4.92 -6.73
CA SER A 316 8.74 -5.33 -8.11
C SER A 316 9.20 -6.77 -8.29
N MET A 317 8.56 -7.48 -9.22
CA MET A 317 8.98 -8.81 -9.68
C MET A 317 9.06 -8.81 -11.20
N SER A 318 10.18 -9.27 -11.75
CA SER A 318 10.32 -9.56 -13.18
C SER A 318 10.18 -11.05 -13.43
N GLU A 319 9.19 -11.46 -14.22
CA GLU A 319 9.12 -12.86 -14.70
C GLU A 319 10.25 -13.13 -15.68
N TYR A 320 10.37 -12.29 -16.71
CA TYR A 320 11.49 -12.32 -17.65
C TYR A 320 11.72 -10.96 -18.32
N GLY A 321 12.99 -10.70 -18.64
CA GLY A 321 13.43 -9.48 -19.32
C GLY A 321 13.26 -8.22 -18.47
N LEU A 322 13.11 -7.09 -19.15
CA LEU A 322 13.01 -5.78 -18.52
C LEU A 322 11.65 -5.61 -17.84
N THR A 323 11.70 -5.17 -16.59
CA THR A 323 10.56 -4.72 -15.79
C THR A 323 10.96 -3.43 -15.09
N LYS A 324 10.34 -2.33 -15.49
CA LYS A 324 10.51 -1.03 -14.87
C LYS A 324 9.23 -0.61 -14.16
N CYS A 325 9.33 -0.29 -12.88
CA CYS A 325 8.25 0.24 -12.06
C CYS A 325 8.68 1.61 -11.52
N GLN A 326 7.94 2.67 -11.85
CA GLN A 326 8.14 4.01 -11.33
C GLN A 326 7.09 4.28 -10.27
N PHE A 327 7.53 4.72 -9.09
CA PHE A 327 6.65 5.06 -7.97
C PHE A 327 6.71 6.57 -7.75
N ASN A 328 5.56 7.23 -7.87
CA ASN A 328 5.40 8.67 -7.70
C ASN A 328 4.33 8.97 -6.65
N ASN A 329 4.36 10.18 -6.07
CA ASN A 329 3.35 10.68 -5.12
C ASN A 329 3.02 9.67 -4.00
N ALA A 330 4.02 8.95 -3.52
CA ALA A 330 3.81 7.87 -2.59
C ALA A 330 3.80 8.40 -1.15
N TRP A 331 2.92 7.86 -0.32
CA TRP A 331 2.79 8.27 1.06
C TRP A 331 2.33 7.12 1.95
N LEU A 332 2.68 7.23 3.23
CA LEU A 332 2.21 6.34 4.30
C LEU A 332 1.46 7.15 5.35
N PHE A 333 0.26 6.70 5.70
CA PHE A 333 -0.53 7.21 6.81
C PHE A 333 -0.71 6.09 7.85
N LEU A 334 -0.33 6.34 9.10
CA LEU A 334 -0.51 5.39 10.20
C LEU A 334 -1.87 5.63 10.86
N ILE A 335 -2.67 4.57 10.99
CA ILE A 335 -4.00 4.62 11.59
C ILE A 335 -3.89 4.23 13.07
N GLY A 336 -4.67 4.88 13.94
CA GLY A 336 -4.80 4.56 15.36
C GLY A 336 -3.62 5.01 16.23
N ARG A 337 -2.61 5.66 15.66
CA ARG A 337 -1.55 6.31 16.43
C ARG A 337 -1.86 7.80 16.54
N PRO A 338 -2.02 8.36 17.76
CA PRO A 338 -2.13 9.81 17.90
C PRO A 338 -0.88 10.46 17.29
N PRO A 339 -0.99 11.70 16.77
CA PRO A 339 0.15 12.41 16.23
C PRO A 339 1.28 12.43 17.27
N SER A 340 2.40 11.79 16.95
CA SER A 340 3.59 11.90 17.76
C SER A 340 4.14 13.31 17.54
N PRO A 341 4.57 14.05 18.58
CA PRO A 341 5.42 15.21 18.36
C PRO A 341 6.60 14.73 17.50
N THR A 342 6.73 15.36 16.34
CA THR A 342 7.26 14.82 15.09
C THR A 342 8.65 14.19 15.23
N PRO A 343 8.91 12.95 14.75
CA PRO A 343 10.27 12.59 14.38
C PRO A 343 10.63 13.47 13.18
N ASN A 344 11.67 14.29 13.31
CA ASN A 344 12.23 15.18 12.29
C ASN A 344 11.95 14.69 10.85
N LEU A 345 10.90 15.23 10.22
CA LEU A 345 10.69 15.16 8.77
C LEU A 345 11.63 16.17 8.11
N THR A 346 12.92 16.14 8.44
CA THR A 346 13.92 16.88 7.70
C THR A 346 14.14 16.14 6.40
N TRP A 347 13.49 16.65 5.35
CA TRP A 347 13.70 16.29 3.95
C TRP A 347 15.19 16.30 3.61
N THR A 348 15.86 15.17 3.83
CA THR A 348 17.25 15.03 3.45
C THR A 348 17.23 14.76 1.96
N ARG A 349 17.74 15.71 1.16
CA ARG A 349 17.89 15.56 -0.29
C ARG A 349 18.44 14.17 -0.60
N THR A 350 17.71 13.44 -1.44
CA THR A 350 17.98 12.06 -1.85
C THR A 350 19.44 11.87 -2.26
N PRO A 351 20.17 10.90 -1.68
CA PRO A 351 21.29 10.28 -2.37
C PRO A 351 20.72 9.38 -3.48
N THR A 352 21.03 9.67 -4.74
CA THR A 352 20.79 8.74 -5.85
C THR A 352 21.46 7.40 -5.52
N ARG A 353 20.68 6.39 -5.12
CA ARG A 353 21.17 5.03 -4.94
C ARG A 353 20.53 4.14 -5.98
N THR A 354 21.35 3.67 -6.90
CA THR A 354 21.05 2.53 -7.77
C THR A 354 20.70 1.34 -6.88
N ALA A 355 19.57 0.69 -7.13
CA ALA A 355 19.19 -0.55 -6.46
C ALA A 355 20.38 -1.52 -6.48
N THR A 356 20.75 -2.05 -5.32
CA THR A 356 21.76 -3.11 -5.27
C THR A 356 21.11 -4.36 -5.86
N PRO A 357 21.56 -4.86 -7.03
CA PRO A 357 21.01 -6.09 -7.58
C PRO A 357 21.21 -7.21 -6.57
N THR A 358 20.12 -7.89 -6.21
CA THR A 358 20.19 -9.15 -5.47
C THR A 358 21.14 -10.09 -6.23
N PRO A 359 22.12 -10.73 -5.58
CA PRO A 359 23.01 -11.66 -6.25
C PRO A 359 22.19 -12.66 -7.04
N LYS A 360 22.47 -12.76 -8.34
CA LYS A 360 21.87 -13.73 -9.25
C LYS A 360 21.95 -15.09 -8.57
N ALA A 361 20.80 -15.63 -8.12
CA ALA A 361 20.76 -16.98 -7.59
C ALA A 361 21.42 -17.88 -8.65
N PRO A 362 22.40 -18.73 -8.28
CA PRO A 362 23.00 -19.62 -9.25
C PRO A 362 21.86 -20.40 -9.89
N LEU A 363 21.80 -20.35 -11.23
CA LEU A 363 20.88 -21.17 -12.00
C LEU A 363 21.02 -22.59 -11.47
N ALA A 364 19.99 -23.07 -10.78
CA ALA A 364 19.83 -24.50 -10.60
C ALA A 364 19.75 -25.04 -12.04
N THR A 365 20.83 -25.68 -12.49
CA THR A 365 20.81 -26.46 -13.71
C THR A 365 19.80 -27.56 -13.49
N TRP A 366 18.58 -27.29 -13.93
CA TRP A 366 17.53 -28.28 -14.04
C TRP A 366 18.03 -29.28 -15.07
N THR A 367 18.74 -30.29 -14.59
CA THR A 367 19.05 -31.48 -15.36
C THR A 367 17.77 -32.29 -15.27
N PRO A 368 16.97 -32.44 -16.34
CA PRO A 368 15.83 -33.32 -16.29
C PRO A 368 16.38 -34.71 -15.99
N THR A 369 16.25 -35.15 -14.74
CA THR A 369 16.50 -36.54 -14.40
C THR A 369 15.33 -37.28 -15.00
N ASN A 370 15.58 -37.81 -16.20
CA ASN A 370 14.69 -38.72 -16.89
C ASN A 370 14.67 -40.04 -16.09
N THR A 371 14.04 -39.98 -14.93
CA THR A 371 13.73 -41.15 -14.13
C THR A 371 12.60 -41.82 -14.88
N ARG A 372 12.99 -42.75 -15.75
CA ARG A 372 12.08 -43.66 -16.44
C ARG A 372 11.24 -44.33 -15.36
N ILE A 373 9.99 -43.90 -15.21
CA ILE A 373 9.00 -44.58 -14.37
C ILE A 373 8.96 -46.03 -14.87
N PRO A 374 9.27 -47.04 -14.04
CA PRO A 374 9.09 -48.41 -14.45
C PRO A 374 7.62 -48.60 -14.81
N SER A 375 7.37 -49.01 -16.05
CA SER A 375 6.07 -49.40 -16.55
C SER A 375 5.43 -50.33 -15.52
N SER A 376 4.34 -49.88 -14.89
CA SER A 376 3.50 -50.74 -14.08
C SER A 376 3.00 -51.84 -15.00
N THR A 377 3.53 -53.04 -14.77
CA THR A 377 3.01 -54.26 -15.38
C THR A 377 1.57 -54.39 -14.90
N ILE A 378 0.63 -54.12 -15.79
CA ILE A 378 -0.79 -54.43 -15.59
C ILE A 378 -0.85 -55.95 -15.43
N THR A 379 -1.06 -56.40 -14.20
CA THR A 379 -1.40 -57.79 -13.93
C THR A 379 -2.84 -57.98 -14.41
N PRO A 380 -3.11 -58.88 -15.37
CA PRO A 380 -4.47 -59.11 -15.83
C PRO A 380 -5.31 -59.67 -14.68
N LEU A 381 -6.47 -59.05 -14.48
CA LEU A 381 -7.52 -59.51 -13.58
C LEU A 381 -8.00 -60.91 -14.04
N PRO A 382 -8.27 -61.87 -13.12
CA PRO A 382 -8.77 -63.18 -13.49
C PRO A 382 -10.11 -63.06 -14.22
N THR A 383 -10.20 -63.69 -15.39
CA THR A 383 -11.42 -63.90 -16.14
C THR A 383 -12.34 -64.85 -15.38
N ASP A 384 -13.49 -64.35 -14.96
CA ASP A 384 -14.63 -65.13 -14.48
C ASP A 384 -15.32 -65.83 -15.67
N PRO A 385 -15.45 -67.17 -15.69
CA PRO A 385 -16.11 -67.90 -16.76
C PRO A 385 -17.57 -68.21 -16.38
N SER A 386 -18.45 -67.22 -16.48
CA SER A 386 -19.91 -67.41 -16.59
C SER A 386 -20.55 -66.06 -16.91
N GLY A 387 -21.45 -65.84 -17.85
CA GLY A 387 -22.19 -66.65 -18.78
C GLY A 387 -23.12 -65.68 -19.55
N THR A 388 -23.68 -66.18 -20.64
CA THR A 388 -24.89 -65.67 -21.32
C THR A 388 -24.79 -64.32 -22.06
N ALA A 389 -24.36 -64.44 -23.32
CA ALA A 389 -24.60 -63.48 -24.38
C ALA A 389 -26.11 -63.24 -24.60
N THR A 390 -26.53 -61.97 -24.56
CA THR A 390 -27.77 -61.53 -25.19
C THR A 390 -27.44 -60.46 -26.22
N SER A 391 -27.52 -60.87 -27.48
CA SER A 391 -27.41 -60.04 -28.68
C SER A 391 -28.63 -59.13 -28.79
N VAL A 392 -28.41 -57.83 -28.92
CA VAL A 392 -29.38 -56.91 -29.50
C VAL A 392 -28.65 -56.02 -30.52
N CYS A 393 -28.74 -56.42 -31.78
CA CYS A 393 -28.57 -55.51 -32.90
C CYS A 393 -29.76 -54.55 -32.96
N ALA A 394 -29.51 -53.25 -33.02
CA ALA A 394 -30.48 -52.28 -33.50
C ALA A 394 -29.79 -51.20 -34.35
N THR A 395 -29.89 -51.42 -35.65
CA THR A 395 -30.15 -50.45 -36.73
C THR A 395 -29.33 -49.16 -36.85
N SER A 396 -28.57 -49.17 -37.95
CA SER A 396 -28.00 -48.06 -38.72
C SER A 396 -29.02 -47.11 -39.36
N GLN A 397 -28.65 -45.83 -39.51
CA GLN A 397 -28.77 -44.92 -40.68
C GLN A 397 -28.39 -43.51 -40.18
N ALA A 398 -27.61 -42.65 -40.81
CA ALA A 398 -27.16 -42.53 -42.20
C ALA A 398 -25.94 -41.58 -42.28
N MET A 399 -25.28 -41.58 -43.45
CA MET A 399 -24.28 -40.62 -43.96
C MET A 399 -22.87 -40.75 -43.34
N GLY A 400 -21.78 -40.98 -44.07
CA GLY A 400 -21.56 -41.03 -45.51
C GLY A 400 -20.19 -40.42 -45.81
N THR A 401 -19.15 -41.25 -45.91
CA THR A 401 -18.00 -41.16 -46.85
C THR A 401 -16.95 -42.21 -46.47
N PRO A 402 -16.35 -42.93 -47.45
CA PRO A 402 -15.21 -43.81 -47.22
C PRO A 402 -13.89 -43.14 -47.64
N CYS A 403 -12.78 -43.53 -47.00
CA CYS A 403 -11.40 -43.63 -47.52
C CYS A 403 -10.40 -43.66 -46.35
N PRO A 404 -9.20 -44.25 -46.50
CA PRO A 404 -8.77 -45.42 -47.24
C PRO A 404 -8.40 -46.62 -46.33
#